data_AF-A0A9W9Z7B0-F1
#
_entry.id   AF-A0A9W9Z7B0-F1
#
_cell.length_a   1.000
_cell.length_b   1.000
_cell.length_c   1.000
_cell.angle_alpha   90.00
_cell.angle_beta   90.00
_cell.angle_gamma   90.00
#
_symmetry.space_group_name_H-M   'P 1'
#
loop_
_entity.id
_entity.type
_entity.pdbx_description
1 polymer ?
#
loop_
_entity_poly.entity_id
_entity_poly.type
_entity_poly.pdbx_seq_one_letter_code
_entity_poly.pdbx_strand_id
1 'polypeptide(L)'
;MAADKALDEESERHKYYMSVTEDEIRRGIINATDQEKHCFWFKRVITDIDDKIEDSNTGKFIDKTWGNPSSVDKPAQQLLGKLREKDLPKALTSSNVIRYDVKWHRNGIDPSASQEHAQYIEKLCTDLYDTLTDRINRGIEEDQSTNTEDHLTEELFQHGSFCKRKCELFHGRDEFLTTVKETIKERSNCRVAWRIRLRKDLLDGQGCHGNEEMAW
;
A
#
# COMPACT_ATOMS: atom_id res chain seq x y z
N MET A 1 10.31 30.09 15.11
CA MET A 1 9.70 29.26 16.18
C MET A 1 10.78 28.68 17.10
N ALA A 2 10.41 27.91 18.14
CA ALA A 2 11.38 27.24 19.02
C ALA A 2 12.29 26.26 18.26
N ALA A 3 11.75 25.56 17.25
CA ALA A 3 12.50 24.65 16.40
C ALA A 3 13.67 25.33 15.66
N ASP A 4 13.50 26.56 15.17
CA ASP A 4 14.58 27.30 14.48
C ASP A 4 15.76 27.65 15.40
N LYS A 5 15.52 27.71 16.71
CA LYS A 5 16.54 28.02 17.71
C LYS A 5 17.23 26.77 18.26
N ALA A 6 16.62 25.60 18.07
CA ALA A 6 17.05 24.35 18.70
C ALA A 6 17.70 23.36 17.72
N LEU A 7 17.46 23.52 16.41
CA LEU A 7 17.87 22.54 15.39
C LEU A 7 18.53 23.23 14.18
N ASP A 8 19.73 22.80 13.82
CA ASP A 8 20.52 23.37 12.73
C ASP A 8 20.13 22.85 11.35
N GLU A 9 19.71 21.58 11.26
CA GLU A 9 19.31 20.95 9.99
C GLU A 9 17.84 21.25 9.62
N GLU A 10 17.60 21.58 8.34
CA GLU A 10 16.25 21.86 7.84
C GLU A 10 15.34 20.63 7.90
N SER A 11 15.87 19.44 7.63
CA SER A 11 15.17 18.16 7.72
C SER A 11 14.61 17.91 9.12
N GLU A 12 15.42 18.15 10.14
CA GLU A 12 15.04 17.96 11.54
C GLU A 12 14.00 19.00 11.99
N ARG A 13 14.13 20.24 11.51
CA ARG A 13 13.11 21.28 11.77
C ARG A 13 11.79 20.99 11.09
N HIS A 14 11.81 20.44 9.87
CA HIS A 14 10.61 20.25 9.04
C HIS A 14 9.53 19.45 9.77
N LYS A 15 9.91 18.47 10.60
CA LYS A 15 8.98 17.69 11.42
C LYS A 15 8.11 18.52 12.37
N TYR A 16 8.56 19.71 12.77
CA TYR A 16 7.81 20.63 13.65
C TYR A 16 6.96 21.65 12.89
N TYR A 17 7.15 21.75 11.57
CA TYR A 17 6.36 22.59 10.67
C TYR A 17 5.35 21.78 9.85
N MET A 18 5.56 20.47 9.73
CA MET A 18 4.74 19.55 8.99
C MET A 18 3.34 19.46 9.60
N SER A 19 2.31 19.60 8.76
CA SER A 19 0.94 19.33 9.17
C SER A 19 0.68 17.82 9.22
N VAL A 20 -0.32 17.39 9.99
CA VAL A 20 -0.77 15.99 10.00
C VAL A 20 -1.12 15.52 8.59
N THR A 21 -1.81 16.36 7.81
CA THR A 21 -2.17 16.06 6.43
C THR A 21 -0.94 15.93 5.51
N GLU A 22 0.09 16.76 5.69
CA GLU A 22 1.34 16.59 4.93
C GLU A 22 2.01 15.25 5.27
N ASP A 23 2.04 14.87 6.54
CA ASP A 23 2.63 13.61 6.99
C ASP A 23 1.87 12.39 6.42
N GLU A 24 0.53 12.44 6.42
CA GLU A 24 -0.32 11.44 5.75
C GLU A 24 -0.02 11.34 4.25
N ILE A 25 0.11 12.47 3.55
CA ILE A 25 0.48 12.52 2.12
C ILE A 25 1.87 11.91 1.90
N ARG A 26 2.83 12.24 2.76
CA ARG A 26 4.20 11.71 2.65
C ARG A 26 4.22 10.20 2.79
N ARG A 27 3.48 9.66 3.76
CA ARG A 27 3.42 8.22 4.02
C ARG A 27 2.58 7.46 3.00
N GLY A 28 1.44 8.02 2.59
CA GLY A 28 0.47 7.36 1.71
C GLY A 28 0.73 7.52 0.21
N ILE A 29 1.50 8.55 -0.18
CA ILE A 29 1.84 8.82 -1.57
C ILE A 29 3.36 8.79 -1.73
N ILE A 30 4.06 9.83 -1.24
CA ILE A 30 5.48 10.07 -1.60
C ILE A 30 6.41 8.90 -1.27
N ASN A 31 6.20 8.25 -0.12
CA ASN A 31 7.03 7.14 0.35
C ASN A 31 6.37 5.77 0.12
N ALA A 32 5.21 5.71 -0.55
CA ALA A 32 4.52 4.46 -0.83
C ALA A 32 5.19 3.72 -2.00
N THR A 33 5.11 2.39 -1.98
CA THR A 33 5.52 1.54 -3.11
C THR A 33 4.39 1.48 -4.14
N ASP A 34 4.74 1.38 -5.42
CA ASP A 34 3.78 1.27 -6.53
C ASP A 34 2.72 2.41 -6.58
N GLN A 35 3.09 3.60 -6.14
CA GLN A 35 2.20 4.77 -6.11
C GLN A 35 1.63 5.12 -7.49
N GLU A 36 2.36 4.84 -8.56
CA GLU A 36 1.90 5.01 -9.94
C GLU A 36 0.75 4.08 -10.33
N LYS A 37 0.53 2.97 -9.61
CA LYS A 37 -0.59 2.06 -9.85
C LYS A 37 -1.83 2.47 -9.08
N HIS A 38 -1.67 3.00 -7.88
CA HIS A 38 -2.75 3.15 -6.90
C HIS A 38 -3.07 4.58 -6.47
N CYS A 39 -2.20 5.56 -6.76
CA CYS A 39 -2.39 6.95 -6.34
C CYS A 39 -2.74 7.85 -7.53
N PHE A 40 -3.82 8.63 -7.38
CA PHE A 40 -4.31 9.61 -8.35
C PHE A 40 -4.51 10.95 -7.67
N TRP A 41 -4.11 12.02 -8.35
CA TRP A 41 -4.26 13.38 -7.83
C TRP A 41 -5.15 14.23 -8.72
N PHE A 42 -6.36 14.48 -8.23
CA PHE A 42 -7.32 15.41 -8.81
C PHE A 42 -6.99 16.84 -8.31
N LYS A 43 -6.12 17.52 -9.05
CA LYS A 43 -5.55 18.82 -8.69
C LYS A 43 -6.46 19.96 -9.13
N ARG A 44 -7.20 20.57 -8.19
CA ARG A 44 -7.86 21.86 -8.41
C ARG A 44 -6.87 23.02 -8.24
N VAL A 45 -6.86 23.94 -9.20
CA VAL A 45 -6.13 25.22 -9.13
C VAL A 45 -7.13 26.36 -9.30
N ILE A 46 -7.29 27.17 -8.26
CA ILE A 46 -8.08 28.41 -8.35
C ILE A 46 -7.12 29.49 -8.84
N THR A 47 -7.23 29.84 -10.11
CA THR A 47 -6.16 30.56 -10.83
C THR A 47 -5.99 32.02 -10.42
N ASP A 48 -7.02 32.63 -9.86
CA ASP A 48 -7.08 34.04 -9.47
C ASP A 48 -7.33 34.23 -7.97
N ILE A 49 -7.12 33.19 -7.14
CA ILE A 49 -7.40 33.25 -5.69
C ILE A 49 -6.55 34.31 -4.98
N ASP A 50 -5.30 34.51 -5.42
CA ASP A 50 -4.39 35.50 -4.85
C ASP A 50 -4.88 36.94 -5.10
N ASP A 51 -5.61 37.17 -6.18
CA ASP A 51 -6.23 38.47 -6.49
C ASP A 51 -7.53 38.71 -5.69
N LYS A 52 -8.02 37.68 -4.96
CA LYS A 52 -9.30 37.68 -4.24
C LYS A 52 -9.12 37.49 -2.73
N ILE A 53 -7.93 37.76 -2.17
CA ILE A 53 -7.61 37.58 -0.75
C ILE A 53 -8.56 38.36 0.17
N GLU A 54 -9.03 39.53 -0.26
CA GLU A 54 -9.93 40.41 0.50
C GLU A 54 -11.36 39.87 0.60
N ASP A 55 -11.75 38.92 -0.26
CA ASP A 55 -13.06 38.28 -0.19
C ASP A 55 -13.19 37.47 1.12
N SER A 56 -14.34 37.63 1.78
CA SER A 56 -14.63 37.01 3.07
C SER A 56 -14.61 35.47 3.02
N ASN A 57 -14.89 34.88 1.86
CA ASN A 57 -14.87 33.43 1.66
C ASN A 57 -13.49 32.87 1.31
N THR A 58 -12.54 33.70 0.87
CA THR A 58 -11.18 33.23 0.48
C THR A 58 -10.41 32.66 1.66
N GLY A 59 -10.71 33.09 2.89
CA GLY A 59 -10.10 32.53 4.11
C GLY A 59 -10.41 31.04 4.34
N LYS A 60 -11.36 30.44 3.61
CA LYS A 60 -11.62 29.00 3.62
C LYS A 60 -10.68 28.20 2.71
N PHE A 61 -9.91 28.88 1.87
CA PHE A 61 -9.07 28.27 0.82
C PHE A 61 -7.61 28.70 0.88
N ILE A 62 -7.30 29.77 1.61
CA ILE A 62 -5.93 30.26 1.87
C ILE A 62 -5.73 30.38 3.37
N ASP A 63 -4.60 29.88 3.87
CA ASP A 63 -4.20 30.04 5.26
C ASP A 63 -3.92 31.51 5.57
N LYS A 64 -4.61 32.03 6.58
CA LYS A 64 -4.44 33.41 7.04
C LYS A 64 -3.91 33.43 8.47
N THR A 65 -3.05 34.42 8.76
CA THR A 65 -2.53 34.67 10.09
C THR A 65 -3.64 35.08 11.05
N TRP A 66 -3.54 34.61 12.28
CA TRP A 66 -4.41 35.06 13.37
C TRP A 66 -4.18 36.54 13.70
N GLY A 67 -5.25 37.31 13.86
CA GLY A 67 -5.20 38.73 14.22
C GLY A 67 -6.04 39.63 13.32
N ASN A 68 -6.13 40.92 13.68
CA ASN A 68 -6.78 41.96 12.88
C ASN A 68 -5.79 43.12 12.61
N PRO A 69 -5.41 43.38 11.35
CA PRO A 69 -5.87 42.71 10.12
C PRO A 69 -5.28 41.30 9.98
N SER A 70 -6.12 40.37 9.53
CA SER A 70 -5.68 39.03 9.13
C SER A 70 -5.03 39.12 7.75
N SER A 71 -3.88 38.48 7.57
CA SER A 71 -3.10 38.53 6.32
C SER A 71 -2.74 37.11 5.87
N VAL A 72 -2.32 36.93 4.62
CA VAL A 72 -1.90 35.59 4.14
C VAL A 72 -0.68 35.10 4.90
N ASP A 73 -0.74 33.87 5.40
CA ASP A 73 0.38 33.21 6.07
C ASP A 73 1.42 32.75 5.03
N LYS A 74 2.37 33.63 4.73
CA LYS A 74 3.42 33.38 3.71
C LYS A 74 4.24 32.11 4.01
N PRO A 75 4.72 31.85 5.24
CA PRO A 75 5.37 30.58 5.56
C PRO A 75 4.51 29.35 5.23
N ALA A 76 3.24 29.34 5.62
CA ALA A 76 2.34 28.23 5.30
C ALA A 76 2.17 28.04 3.79
N GLN A 77 1.98 29.14 3.04
CA GLN A 77 1.88 29.10 1.58
C GLN A 77 3.16 28.57 0.91
N GLN A 78 4.34 28.89 1.45
CA GLN A 78 5.61 28.37 0.93
C GLN A 78 5.75 26.86 1.15
N LEU A 79 5.38 26.36 2.34
CA LEU A 79 5.39 24.93 2.66
C LEU A 79 4.40 24.17 1.78
N LEU A 80 3.16 24.67 1.65
CA LEU A 80 2.16 24.09 0.76
C LEU A 80 2.62 24.11 -0.70
N GLY A 81 3.22 25.20 -1.16
CA GLY A 81 3.78 25.32 -2.51
C GLY A 81 4.90 24.31 -2.78
N LYS A 82 5.79 24.07 -1.80
CA LYS A 82 6.83 23.03 -1.90
C LYS A 82 6.21 21.63 -2.03
N LEU A 83 5.26 21.29 -1.18
CA LEU A 83 4.57 19.99 -1.24
C LEU A 83 3.84 19.79 -2.58
N ARG A 84 3.06 20.80 -3.00
CA ARG A 84 2.17 20.76 -4.16
C ARG A 84 2.90 20.82 -5.50
N GLU A 85 3.89 21.70 -5.64
CA GLU A 85 4.53 21.98 -6.93
C GLU A 85 5.89 21.30 -7.10
N LYS A 86 6.49 20.75 -6.02
CA LYS A 86 7.79 20.05 -6.11
C LYS A 86 7.70 18.60 -5.67
N ASP A 87 7.16 18.33 -4.49
CA ASP A 87 7.26 16.99 -3.91
C ASP A 87 6.26 16.01 -4.56
N LEU A 88 4.99 16.39 -4.68
CA LEU A 88 3.96 15.56 -5.33
C LEU A 88 4.25 15.25 -6.81
N PRO A 89 4.66 16.22 -7.66
CA PRO A 89 5.00 15.93 -9.05
C PRO A 89 6.25 15.07 -9.24
N LYS A 90 7.13 14.97 -8.24
CA LYS A 90 8.27 14.03 -8.27
C LYS A 90 7.85 12.60 -7.93
N ALA A 91 6.81 12.46 -7.12
CA ALA A 91 6.30 11.18 -6.66
C ALA A 91 5.30 10.57 -7.66
N LEU A 92 4.41 11.39 -8.23
CA LEU A 92 3.38 10.94 -9.16
C LEU A 92 3.77 11.20 -10.61
N THR A 93 3.56 10.19 -11.47
CA THR A 93 3.65 10.35 -12.93
C THR A 93 2.58 11.32 -13.42
N SER A 94 2.88 12.07 -14.49
CA SER A 94 1.93 13.02 -15.09
C SER A 94 0.60 12.39 -15.51
N SER A 95 0.58 11.10 -15.86
CA SER A 95 -0.64 10.33 -16.17
C SER A 95 -1.61 10.20 -14.98
N ASN A 96 -1.10 10.33 -13.76
CA ASN A 96 -1.88 10.17 -12.53
C ASN A 96 -2.30 11.52 -11.93
N VAL A 97 -1.98 12.63 -12.60
CA VAL A 97 -2.34 13.98 -12.16
C VAL A 97 -3.37 14.56 -13.12
N ILE A 98 -4.58 14.76 -12.63
CA ILE A 98 -5.69 15.30 -13.41
C ILE A 98 -5.94 16.72 -12.89
N ARG A 99 -5.63 17.71 -13.70
CA ARG A 99 -5.66 19.12 -13.32
C ARG A 99 -6.94 19.81 -13.78
N TYR A 100 -7.49 20.64 -12.90
CA TYR A 100 -8.65 21.48 -13.15
C TYR A 100 -8.34 22.92 -12.75
N ASP A 101 -8.37 23.80 -13.73
CA ASP A 101 -8.20 25.24 -13.52
C ASP A 101 -9.59 25.88 -13.46
N VAL A 102 -9.86 26.59 -12.37
CA VAL A 102 -11.13 27.27 -12.14
C VAL A 102 -10.91 28.70 -11.68
N LYS A 103 -11.88 29.56 -11.95
CA LYS A 103 -11.92 30.94 -11.44
C LYS A 103 -12.62 31.02 -10.10
N TRP A 104 -12.28 32.03 -9.31
CA TRP A 104 -12.97 32.31 -8.06
C TRP A 104 -14.31 32.99 -8.32
N HIS A 105 -15.33 32.61 -7.55
CA HIS A 105 -16.59 33.34 -7.46
C HIS A 105 -16.76 33.87 -6.03
N ARG A 106 -17.51 34.96 -5.84
CA ARG A 106 -17.74 35.60 -4.53
C ARG A 106 -18.28 34.67 -3.42
N ASN A 107 -18.95 33.59 -3.82
CA ASN A 107 -19.45 32.55 -2.92
C ASN A 107 -18.46 31.38 -2.73
N GLY A 108 -17.21 31.53 -3.20
CA GLY A 108 -16.26 30.45 -3.38
C GLY A 108 -16.59 29.58 -4.59
N ILE A 109 -16.30 28.28 -4.51
CA ILE A 109 -16.66 27.31 -5.56
C ILE A 109 -18.13 26.93 -5.39
N ASP A 110 -18.98 27.56 -6.20
CA ASP A 110 -20.44 27.44 -6.16
C ASP A 110 -21.01 27.04 -7.55
N PRO A 111 -21.40 25.76 -7.74
CA PRO A 111 -22.01 25.26 -8.98
C PRO A 111 -23.37 25.88 -9.32
N SER A 112 -24.13 26.33 -8.32
CA SER A 112 -25.44 26.95 -8.54
C SER A 112 -25.31 28.39 -9.06
N ALA A 113 -24.22 29.06 -8.72
CA ALA A 113 -23.95 30.44 -9.09
C ALA A 113 -23.03 30.60 -10.32
N SER A 114 -22.30 29.55 -10.71
CA SER A 114 -21.36 29.58 -11.84
C SER A 114 -21.46 28.33 -12.70
N GLN A 115 -21.77 28.52 -13.98
CA GLN A 115 -21.79 27.44 -14.96
C GLN A 115 -20.42 26.78 -15.12
N GLU A 116 -19.32 27.54 -15.01
CA GLU A 116 -17.95 27.02 -15.03
C GLU A 116 -17.73 26.06 -13.85
N HIS A 117 -18.21 26.41 -12.66
CA HIS A 117 -18.10 25.54 -11.49
C HIS A 117 -18.94 24.27 -11.62
N ALA A 118 -20.15 24.38 -12.17
CA ALA A 118 -20.98 23.21 -12.46
C ALA A 118 -20.27 22.25 -13.41
N GLN A 119 -19.73 22.76 -14.52
CA GLN A 119 -18.96 21.96 -15.48
C GLN A 119 -17.69 21.36 -14.87
N TYR A 120 -16.97 22.12 -14.04
CA TYR A 120 -15.80 21.61 -13.32
C TYR A 120 -16.16 20.45 -12.39
N ILE A 121 -17.21 20.60 -11.57
CA ILE A 121 -17.62 19.57 -10.62
C ILE A 121 -18.14 18.34 -11.36
N GLU A 122 -18.91 18.52 -12.42
CA GLU A 122 -19.38 17.41 -13.27
C GLU A 122 -18.19 16.65 -13.87
N LYS A 123 -17.23 17.35 -14.49
CA LYS A 123 -16.02 16.75 -15.03
C LYS A 123 -15.19 16.03 -13.97
N LEU A 124 -15.01 16.64 -12.79
CA LEU A 124 -14.31 16.01 -11.67
C LEU A 124 -14.97 14.70 -11.26
N CYS A 125 -16.29 14.67 -11.12
CA CYS A 125 -17.05 13.48 -10.76
C CYS A 125 -16.93 12.38 -11.82
N THR A 126 -17.06 12.74 -13.10
CA THR A 126 -16.90 11.80 -14.22
C THR A 126 -15.49 11.22 -14.26
N ASP A 127 -14.47 12.07 -14.27
CA ASP A 127 -13.07 11.64 -14.32
C ASP A 127 -12.71 10.75 -13.12
N LEU A 128 -13.23 11.08 -11.92
CA LEU A 128 -13.03 10.27 -10.72
C LEU A 128 -13.71 8.90 -10.82
N TYR A 129 -14.96 8.86 -11.28
CA TYR A 129 -15.70 7.61 -11.48
C TYR A 129 -15.00 6.71 -12.50
N ASP A 130 -14.64 7.27 -13.66
CA ASP A 130 -14.01 6.53 -14.75
C ASP A 130 -12.64 6.01 -14.33
N THR A 131 -11.83 6.86 -13.67
CA THR A 131 -10.51 6.47 -13.17
C THR A 131 -10.62 5.35 -12.14
N LEU A 132 -11.52 5.45 -11.15
CA LEU A 132 -11.66 4.41 -10.13
C LEU A 132 -12.18 3.10 -10.73
N THR A 133 -13.15 3.18 -11.63
CA THR A 133 -13.71 2.00 -12.32
C THR A 133 -12.65 1.28 -13.15
N ASP A 134 -11.89 2.02 -13.96
CA ASP A 134 -10.78 1.48 -14.74
C ASP A 134 -9.75 0.77 -13.86
N ARG A 135 -9.37 1.38 -12.72
CA ARG A 135 -8.39 0.79 -11.81
C ARG A 135 -8.88 -0.46 -11.10
N ILE A 136 -10.15 -0.49 -10.71
CA ILE A 136 -10.75 -1.68 -10.13
C ILE A 136 -10.80 -2.81 -11.16
N ASN A 137 -11.25 -2.52 -12.38
CA ASN A 137 -11.32 -3.53 -13.45
C ASN A 137 -9.95 -4.08 -13.80
N ARG A 138 -8.94 -3.21 -13.94
CA ARG A 138 -7.56 -3.63 -14.16
C ARG A 138 -7.04 -4.51 -13.02
N GLY A 139 -7.36 -4.17 -11.77
CA GLY A 139 -6.99 -5.00 -10.62
C GLY A 139 -7.62 -6.39 -10.66
N ILE A 140 -8.88 -6.49 -11.11
CA ILE A 140 -9.57 -7.78 -11.31
C ILE A 140 -8.90 -8.59 -12.42
N GLU A 141 -8.56 -7.96 -13.55
CA GLU A 141 -7.88 -8.62 -14.67
C GLU A 141 -6.47 -9.12 -14.28
N GLU A 142 -5.72 -8.30 -13.55
CA GLU A 142 -4.40 -8.67 -13.02
C GLU A 142 -4.50 -9.87 -12.08
N ASP A 143 -5.47 -9.86 -11.14
CA ASP A 143 -5.74 -10.99 -10.25
C ASP A 143 -6.11 -12.26 -11.02
N GLN A 144 -7.04 -12.18 -11.97
CA GLN A 144 -7.43 -13.35 -12.80
C GLN A 144 -6.28 -13.89 -13.66
N SER A 145 -5.36 -13.03 -14.11
CA SER A 145 -4.23 -13.43 -14.95
C SER A 145 -3.08 -14.07 -14.15
N THR A 146 -2.92 -13.67 -12.89
CA THR A 146 -1.85 -14.16 -12.00
C THR A 146 -2.31 -15.34 -11.15
N ASN A 147 -3.59 -15.37 -10.82
CA ASN A 147 -4.24 -16.42 -10.06
C ASN A 147 -4.77 -17.52 -11.02
N THR A 148 -3.86 -18.24 -11.66
CA THR A 148 -4.20 -19.61 -12.08
C THR A 148 -4.41 -20.42 -10.81
N GLU A 149 -5.66 -20.51 -10.34
CA GLU A 149 -6.04 -21.15 -9.07
C GLU A 149 -5.54 -22.60 -8.99
N ASP A 150 -4.31 -22.80 -8.52
CA ASP A 150 -3.90 -24.08 -7.96
C ASP A 150 -4.36 -24.11 -6.51
N HIS A 151 -5.63 -24.51 -6.32
CA HIS A 151 -6.25 -24.66 -5.02
C HIS A 151 -5.38 -25.46 -4.03
N LEU A 152 -4.55 -26.40 -4.54
CA LEU A 152 -3.63 -27.17 -3.72
C LEU A 152 -2.48 -26.30 -3.18
N THR A 153 -1.91 -25.43 -4.02
CA THR A 153 -0.84 -24.53 -3.61
C THR A 153 -1.35 -23.50 -2.60
N GLU A 154 -2.53 -22.94 -2.82
CA GLU A 154 -3.17 -22.02 -1.87
C GLU A 154 -3.44 -22.71 -0.53
N GLU A 155 -4.04 -23.91 -0.56
CA GLU A 155 -4.26 -24.71 0.65
C GLU A 155 -2.95 -25.00 1.40
N LEU A 156 -1.89 -25.37 0.68
CA LEU A 156 -0.57 -25.64 1.27
C LEU A 156 0.01 -24.39 1.95
N PHE A 157 -0.10 -23.22 1.32
CA PHE A 157 0.35 -21.96 1.90
C PHE A 157 -0.44 -21.56 3.13
N GLN A 158 -1.77 -21.73 3.11
CA GLN A 158 -2.64 -21.43 4.25
C GLN A 158 -2.32 -22.34 5.44
N HIS A 159 -2.20 -23.66 5.22
CA HIS A 159 -1.80 -24.59 6.28
C HIS A 159 -0.40 -24.29 6.81
N GLY A 160 0.57 -24.02 5.94
CA GLY A 160 1.93 -23.67 6.34
C GLY A 160 1.97 -22.41 7.21
N SER A 161 1.24 -21.37 6.81
CA SER A 161 1.13 -20.11 7.54
C SER A 161 0.42 -20.30 8.88
N PHE A 162 -0.65 -21.09 8.92
CA PHE A 162 -1.36 -21.44 10.14
C PHE A 162 -0.44 -22.21 11.12
N CYS A 163 0.27 -23.22 10.63
CA CYS A 163 1.23 -23.99 11.43
C CYS A 163 2.33 -23.10 11.99
N LYS A 164 2.94 -22.24 11.16
CA LYS A 164 3.98 -21.30 11.60
C LYS A 164 3.47 -20.41 12.72
N ARG A 165 2.30 -19.78 12.54
CA ARG A 165 1.71 -18.89 13.55
C ARG A 165 1.39 -19.63 14.85
N LYS A 166 0.94 -20.89 14.77
CA LYS A 166 0.73 -21.73 15.95
C LYS A 166 2.05 -22.07 16.64
N CYS A 167 3.11 -22.38 15.90
CA CYS A 167 4.44 -22.64 16.45
C CYS A 167 5.05 -21.40 17.12
N GLU A 168 4.85 -20.20 16.58
CA GLU A 168 5.33 -18.95 17.19
C GLU A 168 4.64 -18.63 18.53
N LEU A 169 3.37 -19.03 18.67
CA LEU A 169 2.58 -18.80 19.88
C LEU A 169 2.64 -19.94 20.89
N PHE A 170 3.13 -21.10 20.48
CA PHE A 170 3.20 -22.29 21.32
C PHE A 170 4.51 -22.30 22.09
N HIS A 171 4.43 -22.32 23.42
CA HIS A 171 5.59 -22.39 24.30
C HIS A 171 5.58 -23.70 25.10
N GLY A 172 6.63 -24.51 24.94
CA GLY A 172 6.85 -25.76 25.68
C GLY A 172 6.87 -27.03 24.80
N ARG A 173 7.14 -28.20 25.43
CA ARG A 173 7.28 -29.52 24.78
C ARG A 173 8.39 -29.62 23.72
N ASP A 174 9.39 -28.75 23.76
CA ASP A 174 10.50 -28.74 22.80
C ASP A 174 11.23 -30.09 22.73
N GLU A 175 11.55 -30.72 23.86
CA GLU A 175 12.20 -32.04 23.88
C GLU A 175 11.35 -33.09 23.17
N PHE A 176 10.06 -33.19 23.51
CA PHE A 176 9.15 -34.15 22.88
C PHE A 176 9.00 -33.91 21.38
N LEU A 177 8.79 -32.65 20.96
CA LEU A 177 8.67 -32.29 19.55
C LEU A 177 9.97 -32.53 18.78
N THR A 178 11.13 -32.35 19.42
CA THR A 178 12.44 -32.65 18.85
C THR A 178 12.61 -34.16 18.62
N THR A 179 12.27 -35.00 19.61
CA THR A 179 12.28 -36.46 19.47
C THR A 179 11.36 -36.93 18.33
N VAL A 180 10.15 -36.37 18.24
CA VAL A 180 9.21 -36.69 17.15
C VAL A 180 9.78 -36.29 15.79
N LYS A 181 10.38 -35.09 15.69
CA LYS A 181 11.03 -34.59 14.47
C LYS A 181 12.18 -35.49 14.02
N GLU A 182 13.04 -35.92 14.94
CA GLU A 182 14.15 -36.82 14.67
C GLU A 182 13.65 -38.18 14.18
N THR A 183 12.66 -38.76 14.87
CA THR A 183 12.03 -40.05 14.48
C THR A 183 11.42 -39.99 13.07
N ILE A 184 10.75 -38.89 12.71
CA ILE A 184 10.15 -38.72 11.38
C ILE A 184 11.24 -38.58 10.31
N LYS A 185 12.32 -37.84 10.57
CA LYS A 185 13.45 -37.69 9.65
C LYS A 185 14.16 -39.03 9.40
N GLU A 186 14.39 -39.81 10.46
CA GLU A 186 14.96 -41.16 10.36
C GLU A 186 14.06 -42.10 9.54
N ARG A 187 12.75 -42.09 9.80
CA ARG A 187 11.78 -42.88 9.01
C ARG A 187 11.69 -42.47 7.55
N SER A 188 11.87 -41.18 7.25
CA SER A 188 11.85 -40.65 5.88
C SER A 188 13.08 -41.12 5.10
N ASN A 189 14.27 -41.13 5.73
CA ASN A 189 15.50 -41.72 5.18
C ASN A 189 15.37 -43.24 4.99
N CYS A 190 14.74 -43.94 5.94
CA CYS A 190 14.46 -45.36 5.80
C CYS A 190 13.53 -45.64 4.61
N ARG A 191 12.48 -44.86 4.38
CA ARG A 191 11.56 -45.08 3.25
C ARG A 191 12.24 -45.01 1.88
N VAL A 192 13.25 -44.16 1.71
CA VAL A 192 14.06 -44.13 0.46
C VAL A 192 14.93 -45.38 0.34
N ALA A 193 15.52 -45.84 1.46
CA ALA A 193 16.29 -47.08 1.50
C ALA A 193 15.45 -48.34 1.25
N TRP A 194 14.22 -48.41 1.79
CA TRP A 194 13.28 -49.51 1.56
C TRP A 194 12.78 -49.55 0.11
N ARG A 195 12.60 -48.38 -0.55
CA ARG A 195 12.22 -48.31 -1.97
C ARG A 195 13.35 -48.77 -2.91
N ILE A 196 14.60 -48.53 -2.53
CA ILE A 196 15.79 -49.03 -3.26
C ILE A 196 15.97 -50.54 -3.02
N ARG A 197 15.77 -51.01 -1.79
CA ARG A 197 15.85 -52.44 -1.40
C ARG A 197 14.80 -53.29 -2.14
N LEU A 198 13.53 -52.87 -2.13
CA LEU A 198 12.44 -53.57 -2.83
C LEU A 198 12.63 -53.61 -4.36
N ARG A 199 13.25 -52.58 -4.97
CA ARG A 199 13.58 -52.61 -6.41
C ARG A 199 14.71 -53.58 -6.73
N LYS A 200 15.67 -53.77 -5.82
CA LYS A 200 16.77 -54.71 -6.01
C LYS A 200 16.30 -56.15 -5.86
N ASP A 201 15.49 -56.44 -4.85
CA ASP A 201 14.94 -57.78 -4.60
C ASP A 201 13.92 -58.22 -5.68
N LEU A 202 13.29 -57.27 -6.40
CA LEU A 202 12.42 -57.58 -7.55
C LEU A 202 13.19 -57.80 -8.87
N LEU A 203 14.43 -57.33 -8.96
CA LEU A 203 15.32 -57.48 -10.13
C LEU A 203 16.25 -58.70 -9.99
N ASP A 204 16.65 -59.02 -8.76
CA ASP A 204 17.52 -60.15 -8.42
C ASP A 204 16.71 -61.43 -8.13
N GLY A 205 15.79 -61.77 -9.03
CA GLY A 205 15.03 -63.02 -8.99
C GLY A 205 15.94 -64.25 -9.03
N GLN A 206 16.41 -64.70 -7.87
CA GLN A 206 16.98 -66.01 -7.64
C GLN A 206 16.11 -66.75 -6.64
N GLY A 207 15.37 -67.73 -7.14
CA GLY A 207 14.62 -68.65 -6.32
C GLY A 207 15.55 -69.52 -5.47
N CYS A 208 15.10 -69.84 -4.25
CA CYS A 208 15.45 -71.08 -3.56
C CYS A 208 14.27 -71.50 -2.67
N HIS A 209 13.96 -72.78 -2.77
CA HIS A 209 12.97 -73.57 -2.04
C HIS A 209 13.20 -73.63 -0.52
N GLY A 210 12.09 -73.92 0.20
CA GLY A 210 12.01 -74.65 1.47
C GLY A 210 12.49 -73.88 2.70
N ASN A 211 11.91 -73.98 3.89
CA ASN A 211 11.03 -74.98 4.48
C ASN A 211 10.17 -74.32 5.57
N GLU A 212 9.10 -75.01 5.96
CA GLU A 212 8.26 -74.77 7.14
C GLU A 212 9.07 -74.58 8.43
N GLU A 213 8.64 -73.64 9.27
CA GLU A 213 8.34 -73.94 10.68
C GLU A 213 7.40 -72.86 11.26
N MET A 214 6.19 -73.29 11.63
CA MET A 214 5.30 -72.55 12.52
C MET A 214 5.74 -72.76 13.96
N ALA A 215 5.90 -71.69 14.73
CA ALA A 215 5.74 -71.72 16.19
C ALA A 215 5.34 -70.32 16.69
N TRP A 216 4.11 -70.30 17.23
CA TRP A 216 3.43 -69.36 18.15
C TRP A 216 4.00 -67.96 18.40
#